data_AF-A0A7C5K950-F1
#
_entry.id   AF-A0A7C5K950-F1
#
_cell.length_a   1.000
_cell.length_b   1.000
_cell.length_c   1.000
_cell.angle_alpha   90.00
_cell.angle_beta   90.00
_cell.angle_gamma   90.00
#
_symmetry.space_group_name_H-M   'P 1'
#
loop_
_entity.id
_entity.type
_entity.pdbx_description
1 polymer ?
#
loop_
_entity_poly.entity_id
_entity_poly.type
_entity_poly.pdbx_seq_one_letter_code
_entity_poly.pdbx_strand_id
1 'polypeptide(L)'
;MKKPWSISTTVRNPERLREFLRVLKKLEGQNFNTDNQIKYQVLLIQERLYKPLNMPLKFRGYYENPDIEIPYKIAEEIFYTQNYEDPPMRGRQSVNPLNKLGFSIVREGSGPIIITELGNKYLTGDYDIGLIFFKSLLKLQFPNPWSAEFSEKEGFNIMPFVAVMHIIDRINKKDSKKGLDKTEFSIFVPTLIKFDLIDEHVERILEFRKEKNKNRYILNFAKKFYETKNVPDKKINSLFDYGDNIMRYFRLTKYFKVPMDPLGYYWYIDLEPSRKVEIEQLLDMYSGSAFKFKSLTDY
;
A
#
# COMPACT_ATOMS: atom_id res chain seq x y z
N MET A 1 20.81 5.31 1.09
CA MET A 1 19.81 6.30 0.59
C MET A 1 18.51 6.02 1.32
N LYS A 2 17.84 7.06 1.83
CA LYS A 2 16.53 6.88 2.49
C LYS A 2 15.49 6.30 1.55
N LYS A 3 14.49 5.65 2.13
CA LYS A 3 13.40 4.99 1.39
C LYS A 3 12.09 5.73 1.68
N PRO A 4 11.28 6.04 0.66
CA PRO A 4 9.91 6.45 0.89
C PRO A 4 9.11 5.24 1.37
N TRP A 5 8.09 5.46 2.21
CA TRP A 5 7.15 4.39 2.50
C TRP A 5 6.13 4.23 1.36
N SER A 6 5.56 3.03 1.27
CA SER A 6 4.45 2.73 0.38
C SER A 6 3.58 1.66 1.04
N ILE A 7 2.36 1.44 0.54
CA ILE A 7 1.52 0.33 1.00
C ILE A 7 1.94 -0.96 0.29
N SER A 8 1.69 -1.09 -1.01
CA SER A 8 2.20 -2.23 -1.81
C SER A 8 2.18 -1.91 -3.30
N THR A 9 3.25 -2.20 -4.02
CA THR A 9 3.28 -2.02 -5.49
C THR A 9 2.77 -3.23 -6.27
N THR A 10 2.57 -4.38 -5.61
CA THR A 10 2.09 -5.62 -6.25
C THR A 10 0.63 -5.51 -6.68
N VAL A 11 -0.22 -4.94 -5.84
CA VAL A 11 -1.66 -4.78 -6.09
C VAL A 11 -2.05 -3.32 -5.89
N ARG A 12 -2.11 -2.58 -7.01
CA ARG A 12 -2.45 -1.14 -7.04
C ARG A 12 -3.95 -0.85 -6.93
N ASN A 13 -4.81 -1.84 -7.21
CA ASN A 13 -6.24 -1.74 -6.92
C ASN A 13 -6.53 -2.48 -5.61
N PRO A 14 -6.76 -1.78 -4.48
CA PRO A 14 -7.02 -2.39 -3.18
C PRO A 14 -8.20 -3.37 -3.17
N GLU A 15 -9.21 -3.19 -4.02
CA GLU A 15 -10.38 -4.08 -4.09
C GLU A 15 -10.00 -5.50 -4.53
N ARG A 16 -8.96 -5.63 -5.36
CA ARG A 16 -8.45 -6.95 -5.81
C ARG A 16 -7.88 -7.78 -4.67
N LEU A 17 -7.51 -7.16 -3.55
CA LEU A 17 -6.94 -7.87 -2.40
C LEU A 17 -7.93 -8.87 -1.80
N ARG A 18 -9.25 -8.64 -1.92
CA ARG A 18 -10.26 -9.57 -1.42
C ARG A 18 -10.14 -10.93 -2.09
N GLU A 19 -10.03 -10.95 -3.40
CA GLU A 19 -9.93 -12.20 -4.16
C GLU A 19 -8.59 -12.90 -3.93
N PHE A 20 -7.51 -12.14 -3.76
CA PHE A 20 -6.21 -12.69 -3.34
C PHE A 20 -6.33 -13.37 -1.97
N LEU A 21 -6.97 -12.70 -1.00
CA LEU A 21 -7.22 -13.24 0.33
C LEU A 21 -8.13 -14.48 0.29
N ARG A 22 -9.15 -14.49 -0.58
CA ARG A 22 -10.03 -15.65 -0.77
C ARG A 22 -9.26 -16.87 -1.28
N VAL A 23 -8.30 -16.67 -2.20
CA VAL A 23 -7.42 -17.74 -2.65
C VAL A 23 -6.49 -18.20 -1.54
N LEU A 24 -5.90 -17.27 -0.79
CA LEU A 24 -5.01 -17.59 0.33
C LEU A 24 -5.73 -18.39 1.42
N LYS A 25 -7.02 -18.07 1.69
CA LYS A 25 -7.87 -18.78 2.64
C LYS A 25 -7.98 -20.27 2.34
N LYS A 26 -7.89 -20.71 1.07
CA LYS A 26 -7.88 -22.14 0.70
C LYS A 26 -6.68 -22.90 1.23
N LEU A 27 -5.61 -22.19 1.61
CA LEU A 27 -4.38 -22.75 2.16
C LEU A 27 -4.28 -22.53 3.68
N GLU A 28 -5.29 -21.97 4.34
CA GLU A 28 -5.29 -21.74 5.78
C GLU A 28 -5.03 -23.04 6.56
N GLY A 29 -4.22 -22.95 7.62
CA GLY A 29 -3.78 -24.09 8.41
C GLY A 29 -2.56 -24.83 7.84
N GLN A 30 -2.19 -24.61 6.57
CA GLN A 30 -1.00 -25.20 5.97
C GLN A 30 0.24 -24.34 6.22
N ASN A 31 1.44 -24.95 6.27
CA ASN A 31 2.70 -24.21 6.42
C ASN A 31 3.03 -23.38 5.17
N PHE A 32 3.48 -22.13 5.33
CA PHE A 32 3.88 -21.28 4.20
C PHE A 32 5.32 -21.52 3.72
N ASN A 33 5.61 -22.77 3.39
CA ASN A 33 6.90 -23.23 2.83
C ASN A 33 6.98 -22.99 1.31
N THR A 34 8.13 -23.31 0.71
CA THR A 34 8.40 -23.25 -0.74
C THR A 34 7.23 -23.77 -1.60
N ASP A 35 6.70 -24.95 -1.27
CA ASP A 35 5.63 -25.58 -2.05
C ASP A 35 4.34 -24.77 -1.99
N ASN A 36 3.93 -24.33 -0.80
CA ASN A 36 2.72 -23.54 -0.65
C ASN A 36 2.87 -22.10 -1.15
N GLN A 37 4.09 -21.55 -1.16
CA GLN A 37 4.39 -20.28 -1.81
C GLN A 37 4.16 -20.37 -3.33
N ILE A 38 4.64 -21.44 -3.98
CA ILE A 38 4.40 -21.70 -5.40
C ILE A 38 2.91 -21.99 -5.64
N LYS A 39 2.32 -22.90 -4.87
CA LYS A 39 0.92 -23.30 -4.99
C LYS A 39 -0.03 -22.11 -4.88
N TYR A 40 0.23 -21.17 -3.96
CA TYR A 40 -0.56 -19.95 -3.85
C TYR A 40 -0.53 -19.15 -5.16
N GLN A 41 0.64 -18.97 -5.75
CA GLN A 41 0.76 -18.26 -7.03
C GLN A 41 0.07 -18.99 -8.18
N VAL A 42 0.15 -20.33 -8.22
CA VAL A 42 -0.55 -21.16 -9.21
C VAL A 42 -2.07 -21.02 -9.06
N LEU A 43 -2.60 -21.02 -7.83
CA LEU A 43 -4.03 -20.81 -7.60
C LEU A 43 -4.49 -19.41 -8.05
N LEU A 44 -3.66 -18.37 -7.89
CA LEU A 44 -3.98 -17.03 -8.41
C LEU A 44 -4.04 -17.01 -9.95
N ILE A 45 -3.20 -17.79 -10.63
CA ILE A 45 -3.26 -17.98 -12.09
C ILE A 45 -4.53 -18.74 -12.46
N GLN A 46 -4.83 -19.82 -11.73
CA GLN A 46 -6.00 -20.67 -11.96
C GLN A 46 -7.30 -19.87 -11.94
N GLU A 47 -7.42 -18.92 -11.01
CA GLU A 47 -8.60 -18.06 -10.88
C GLU A 47 -8.51 -16.74 -11.68
N ARG A 48 -7.52 -16.61 -12.58
CA ARG A 48 -7.30 -15.42 -13.42
C ARG A 48 -7.05 -14.12 -12.65
N LEU A 49 -6.72 -14.21 -11.36
CA LEU A 49 -6.37 -13.07 -10.51
C LEU A 49 -4.94 -12.58 -10.78
N TYR A 50 -4.12 -13.42 -11.42
CA TYR A 50 -2.80 -13.07 -11.89
C TYR A 50 -2.60 -13.56 -13.33
N LYS A 51 -2.21 -12.65 -14.23
CA LYS A 51 -1.89 -12.96 -15.63
C LYS A 51 -0.38 -12.83 -15.86
N PRO A 52 0.33 -13.93 -16.13
CA PRO A 52 1.76 -13.88 -16.46
C PRO A 52 2.01 -13.19 -17.80
N LEU A 53 3.19 -12.57 -17.95
CA LEU A 53 3.56 -11.79 -19.15
C LEU A 53 3.95 -12.71 -20.33
N ASN A 54 4.72 -13.76 -20.05
CA ASN A 54 5.29 -14.63 -21.08
C ASN A 54 4.42 -15.89 -21.23
N MET A 55 3.17 -15.71 -21.64
CA MET A 55 2.22 -16.82 -21.78
C MET A 55 2.24 -17.41 -23.21
N PRO A 56 2.53 -18.71 -23.38
CA PRO A 56 2.42 -19.39 -24.67
C PRO A 56 1.03 -19.26 -25.31
N LEU A 57 0.98 -19.13 -26.65
CA LEU A 57 -0.27 -18.97 -27.40
C LEU A 57 -1.28 -20.09 -27.14
N LYS A 58 -0.82 -21.32 -26.87
CA LYS A 58 -1.69 -22.47 -26.55
C LYS A 58 -2.58 -22.27 -25.31
N PHE A 59 -2.21 -21.36 -24.41
CA PHE A 59 -3.00 -21.07 -23.20
C PHE A 59 -3.90 -19.85 -23.34
N ARG A 60 -3.84 -19.14 -24.47
CA ARG A 60 -4.54 -17.87 -24.67
C ARG A 60 -6.06 -18.03 -24.58
N GLY A 61 -6.60 -19.14 -25.09
CA GLY A 61 -8.03 -19.45 -25.05
C GLY A 61 -8.61 -19.45 -23.63
N TYR A 62 -7.82 -19.83 -22.62
CA TYR A 62 -8.25 -19.77 -21.22
C TYR A 62 -8.44 -18.34 -20.71
N TYR A 63 -7.82 -17.33 -21.31
CA TYR A 63 -7.97 -15.93 -20.90
C TYR A 63 -8.92 -15.15 -21.81
N GLU A 64 -9.16 -15.64 -23.02
CA GLU A 64 -10.09 -15.05 -23.99
C GLU A 64 -11.53 -15.53 -23.79
N ASN A 65 -11.71 -16.73 -23.22
CA ASN A 65 -13.02 -17.25 -22.85
C ASN A 65 -13.17 -17.37 -21.32
N PRO A 66 -13.94 -16.48 -20.67
CA PRO A 66 -14.20 -16.53 -19.23
C PRO A 66 -14.91 -17.79 -18.74
N ASP A 67 -15.70 -18.46 -19.60
CA ASP A 67 -16.54 -19.61 -19.23
C ASP A 67 -15.75 -20.91 -19.09
N ILE A 68 -14.56 -20.97 -19.69
CA ILE A 68 -13.67 -22.12 -19.55
C ILE A 68 -12.98 -22.00 -18.21
N GLU A 69 -12.96 -23.00 -17.35
CA GLU A 69 -12.11 -22.96 -16.14
C GLU A 69 -10.66 -23.31 -16.49
N ILE A 70 -9.67 -22.71 -15.80
CA ILE A 70 -8.27 -23.12 -15.95
C ILE A 70 -8.04 -24.32 -15.03
N PRO A 71 -7.70 -25.51 -15.55
CA PRO A 71 -7.33 -26.62 -14.68
C PRO A 71 -6.04 -26.31 -13.92
N TYR A 72 -5.90 -26.81 -12.69
CA TYR A 72 -4.70 -26.56 -11.86
C TYR A 72 -3.40 -26.91 -12.60
N LYS A 73 -3.34 -28.07 -13.26
CA LYS A 73 -2.16 -28.50 -14.04
C LYS A 73 -1.79 -27.51 -15.14
N ILE A 74 -2.79 -26.89 -15.78
CA ILE A 74 -2.55 -25.87 -16.80
C ILE A 74 -2.04 -24.57 -16.14
N ALA A 75 -2.63 -24.14 -15.03
CA ALA A 75 -2.15 -22.98 -14.29
C ALA A 75 -0.69 -23.15 -13.81
N GLU A 76 -0.34 -24.36 -13.39
CA GLU A 76 1.01 -24.75 -13.00
C GLU A 76 1.97 -24.71 -14.20
N GLU A 77 1.57 -25.25 -15.35
CA GLU A 77 2.38 -25.18 -16.57
C GLU A 77 2.62 -23.72 -17.00
N ILE A 78 1.58 -22.87 -16.97
CA ILE A 78 1.70 -21.43 -17.24
C ILE A 78 2.67 -20.76 -16.26
N PHE A 79 2.65 -21.14 -14.97
CA PHE A 79 3.56 -20.62 -13.96
C PHE A 79 5.02 -20.96 -14.29
N TYR A 80 5.31 -22.22 -14.59
CA TYR A 80 6.68 -22.67 -14.87
C TYR A 80 7.22 -22.17 -16.22
N THR A 81 6.36 -21.88 -17.22
CA THR A 81 6.84 -21.26 -18.48
C THR A 81 7.41 -19.86 -18.29
N GLN A 82 7.23 -19.24 -17.12
CA GLN A 82 7.80 -17.93 -16.81
C GLN A 82 9.29 -17.99 -16.47
N ASN A 83 9.84 -19.16 -16.18
CA ASN A 83 11.26 -19.36 -15.84
C ASN A 83 11.76 -18.39 -14.75
N TYR A 84 11.01 -18.25 -13.66
CA TYR A 84 11.41 -17.41 -12.54
C TYR A 84 12.70 -17.91 -11.89
N GLU A 85 13.65 -17.00 -11.60
CA GLU A 85 14.88 -17.32 -10.85
C GLU A 85 14.59 -17.83 -9.44
N ASP A 86 13.61 -17.21 -8.77
CA ASP A 86 13.08 -17.62 -7.47
C ASP A 86 11.55 -17.75 -7.59
N PRO A 87 11.04 -18.92 -8.02
CA PRO A 87 9.60 -19.13 -8.16
C PRO A 87 8.80 -18.91 -6.86
N PRO A 88 9.24 -19.39 -5.68
CA PRO A 88 8.57 -19.13 -4.40
C PRO A 88 8.42 -17.64 -4.05
N MET A 89 9.35 -16.77 -4.49
CA MET A 89 9.24 -15.32 -4.31
C MET A 89 7.91 -14.74 -4.80
N ARG A 90 7.31 -15.30 -5.85
CA ARG A 90 6.05 -14.80 -6.42
C ARG A 90 4.90 -14.94 -5.43
N GLY A 91 4.81 -16.08 -4.74
CA GLY A 91 3.86 -16.28 -3.65
C GLY A 91 4.08 -15.28 -2.51
N ARG A 92 5.33 -15.08 -2.09
CA ARG A 92 5.69 -14.10 -1.04
C ARG A 92 5.29 -12.67 -1.43
N GLN A 93 5.52 -12.26 -2.68
CA GLN A 93 5.14 -10.95 -3.20
C GLN A 93 3.62 -10.74 -3.25
N SER A 94 2.86 -11.79 -3.58
CA SER A 94 1.40 -11.76 -3.63
C SER A 94 0.75 -11.74 -2.23
N VAL A 95 1.39 -12.34 -1.21
CA VAL A 95 0.93 -12.31 0.19
C VAL A 95 1.30 -11.00 0.90
N ASN A 96 2.44 -10.39 0.56
CA ASN A 96 2.95 -9.18 1.22
C ASN A 96 1.87 -8.10 1.52
N PRO A 97 1.05 -7.64 0.54
CA PRO A 97 0.00 -6.66 0.84
C PRO A 97 -1.02 -7.15 1.87
N LEU A 98 -1.37 -8.44 1.87
CA LEU A 98 -2.35 -9.02 2.80
C LEU A 98 -1.82 -9.00 4.23
N ASN A 99 -0.55 -9.38 4.44
CA ASN A 99 0.10 -9.30 5.74
C ASN A 99 0.22 -7.84 6.21
N LYS A 100 0.66 -6.95 5.33
CA LYS A 100 0.92 -5.55 5.67
C LYS A 100 -0.34 -4.79 6.10
N LEU A 101 -1.49 -5.17 5.57
CA LEU A 101 -2.79 -4.62 5.93
C LEU A 101 -3.47 -5.37 7.08
N GLY A 102 -2.80 -6.37 7.66
CA GLY A 102 -3.30 -7.13 8.79
C GLY A 102 -4.43 -8.09 8.45
N PHE A 103 -4.56 -8.52 7.19
CA PHE A 103 -5.58 -9.49 6.76
C PHE A 103 -5.12 -10.93 6.95
N SER A 104 -3.82 -11.17 7.00
CA SER A 104 -3.24 -12.50 7.17
C SER A 104 -1.95 -12.45 8.00
N ILE A 105 -1.59 -13.58 8.59
CA ILE A 105 -0.30 -13.81 9.25
C ILE A 105 0.35 -14.97 8.50
N VAL A 106 1.24 -14.65 7.57
CA VAL A 106 1.80 -15.64 6.64
C VAL A 106 3.26 -15.34 6.36
N ARG A 107 4.16 -16.15 6.91
CA ARG A 107 5.59 -16.05 6.66
C ARG A 107 6.25 -17.39 6.83
N GLU A 108 7.25 -17.64 6.00
CA GLU A 108 8.06 -18.85 6.10
C GLU A 108 8.67 -18.99 7.49
N GLY A 109 8.56 -20.18 8.07
CA GLY A 109 9.04 -20.46 9.44
C GLY A 109 8.22 -19.83 10.57
N SER A 110 7.13 -19.10 10.28
CA SER A 110 6.28 -18.46 11.30
C SER A 110 5.04 -19.29 11.69
N GLY A 111 4.99 -20.55 11.25
CA GLY A 111 3.87 -21.47 11.50
C GLY A 111 2.88 -21.56 10.33
N PRO A 112 1.65 -22.03 10.59
CA PRO A 112 0.63 -22.19 9.55
C PRO A 112 0.14 -20.83 9.04
N ILE A 113 -0.42 -20.84 7.83
CA ILE A 113 -1.15 -19.72 7.24
C ILE A 113 -2.37 -19.42 8.10
N ILE A 114 -2.49 -18.18 8.57
CA ILE A 114 -3.63 -17.72 9.37
C ILE A 114 -4.30 -16.53 8.67
N ILE A 115 -5.61 -16.58 8.49
CA ILE A 115 -6.40 -15.42 8.11
C ILE A 115 -6.90 -14.75 9.39
N THR A 116 -6.63 -13.46 9.56
CA THR A 116 -6.97 -12.74 10.79
C THR A 116 -8.48 -12.56 10.93
N GLU A 117 -8.97 -12.12 12.09
CA GLU A 117 -10.37 -11.74 12.26
C GLU A 117 -10.79 -10.67 11.24
N LEU A 118 -9.94 -9.66 11.02
CA LEU A 118 -10.18 -8.61 10.03
C LEU A 118 -10.21 -9.18 8.60
N GLY A 119 -9.30 -10.11 8.28
CA GLY A 119 -9.29 -10.80 7.00
C GLY A 119 -10.55 -11.64 6.76
N ASN A 120 -11.00 -12.39 7.77
CA ASN A 120 -12.25 -13.15 7.70
C ASN A 120 -13.46 -12.22 7.53
N LYS A 121 -13.49 -11.09 8.25
CA LYS A 121 -14.52 -10.07 8.06
C LYS A 121 -14.52 -9.48 6.65
N TYR A 122 -13.35 -9.30 6.04
CA TYR A 122 -13.25 -8.83 4.66
C TYR A 122 -13.80 -9.82 3.62
N LEU A 123 -13.81 -11.12 3.97
CA LEU A 123 -14.35 -12.19 3.11
C LEU A 123 -15.85 -12.42 3.25
N THR A 124 -16.55 -11.79 4.21
CA THR A 124 -18.01 -11.95 4.33
C THR A 124 -18.75 -11.32 3.15
N GLY A 125 -20.04 -11.64 2.98
CA GLY A 125 -20.87 -11.11 1.89
C GLY A 125 -21.35 -9.67 2.10
N ASP A 126 -21.36 -9.20 3.35
CA ASP A 126 -22.00 -7.97 3.84
C ASP A 126 -21.00 -6.95 4.42
N TYR A 127 -19.72 -7.05 4.05
CA TYR A 127 -18.66 -6.21 4.61
C TYR A 127 -18.76 -4.73 4.17
N ASP A 128 -18.41 -3.80 5.07
CA ASP A 128 -18.14 -2.40 4.70
C ASP A 128 -16.66 -2.24 4.36
N ILE A 129 -16.35 -2.13 3.06
CA ILE A 129 -14.99 -1.93 2.57
C ILE A 129 -14.30 -0.73 3.23
N GLY A 130 -15.03 0.36 3.49
CA GLY A 130 -14.45 1.55 4.08
C GLY A 130 -14.02 1.33 5.52
N LEU A 131 -14.85 0.62 6.29
CA LEU A 131 -14.50 0.25 7.66
C LEU A 131 -13.32 -0.73 7.71
N ILE A 132 -13.27 -1.70 6.79
CA ILE A 132 -12.16 -2.66 6.72
C ILE A 132 -10.83 -1.94 6.49
N PHE A 133 -10.75 -1.12 5.43
CA PHE A 133 -9.52 -0.40 5.11
C PHE A 133 -9.19 0.68 6.13
N PHE A 134 -10.19 1.34 6.73
CA PHE A 134 -9.94 2.24 7.85
C PHE A 134 -9.25 1.52 9.02
N LYS A 135 -9.78 0.37 9.47
CA LYS A 135 -9.17 -0.41 10.56
C LYS A 135 -7.74 -0.86 10.22
N SER A 136 -7.49 -1.29 8.98
CA SER A 136 -6.15 -1.67 8.52
C SER A 136 -5.19 -0.49 8.52
N LEU A 137 -5.57 0.62 7.89
CA LEU A 137 -4.66 1.77 7.70
C LEU A 137 -4.45 2.58 8.98
N LEU A 138 -5.43 2.60 9.88
CA LEU A 138 -5.26 3.19 11.21
C LEU A 138 -4.19 2.46 12.03
N LYS A 139 -4.07 1.13 11.88
CA LYS A 139 -3.07 0.31 12.56
C LYS A 139 -1.73 0.21 11.81
N LEU A 140 -1.71 0.55 10.53
CA LEU A 140 -0.49 0.50 9.73
C LEU A 140 0.52 1.50 10.26
N GLN A 141 1.72 1.01 10.58
CA GLN A 141 2.81 1.83 11.09
C GLN A 141 4.18 1.35 10.62
N PHE A 142 5.14 2.26 10.65
CA PHE A 142 6.55 2.02 10.39
C PHE A 142 7.40 2.66 11.50
N PRO A 143 8.22 1.90 12.23
CA PRO A 143 8.45 0.49 12.07
C PRO A 143 7.27 -0.37 12.51
N ASN A 144 7.22 -1.58 11.99
CA ASN A 144 6.46 -2.68 12.59
C ASN A 144 7.38 -3.92 12.70
N PRO A 145 7.19 -4.78 13.71
CA PRO A 145 8.04 -5.96 13.93
C PRO A 145 8.07 -6.96 12.75
N TRP A 146 7.07 -6.92 11.87
CA TRP A 146 6.95 -7.80 10.70
C TRP A 146 7.73 -7.32 9.47
N SER A 147 8.14 -6.05 9.42
CA SER A 147 8.81 -5.46 8.27
C SER A 147 10.19 -4.93 8.64
N ALA A 148 11.22 -5.61 8.13
CA ALA A 148 12.59 -5.09 8.20
C ALA A 148 12.84 -3.92 7.24
N GLU A 149 12.01 -3.77 6.20
CA GLU A 149 12.20 -2.79 5.13
C GLU A 149 12.06 -1.34 5.62
N PHE A 150 11.07 -1.08 6.47
CA PHE A 150 10.75 0.24 7.02
C PHE A 150 11.05 0.28 8.51
N SER A 151 12.29 -0.03 8.89
CA SER A 151 12.70 -0.19 10.29
C SER A 151 13.14 1.11 10.96
N GLU A 152 13.27 1.09 12.30
CA GLU A 152 13.83 2.21 13.08
C GLU A 152 15.27 2.54 12.65
N LYS A 153 16.05 1.53 12.23
CA LYS A 153 17.41 1.72 11.69
C LYS A 153 17.43 2.57 10.40
N GLU A 154 16.39 2.45 9.59
CA GLU A 154 16.18 3.27 8.39
C GLU A 154 15.57 4.64 8.72
N GLY A 155 15.34 4.92 10.01
CA GLY A 155 14.84 6.19 10.52
C GLY A 155 13.32 6.32 10.51
N PHE A 156 12.56 5.22 10.36
CA PHE A 156 11.10 5.28 10.39
C PHE A 156 10.58 5.48 11.82
N ASN A 157 9.55 6.31 11.97
CA ASN A 157 8.72 6.42 13.16
C ASN A 157 7.40 7.15 12.81
N ILE A 158 6.45 6.42 12.25
CA ILE A 158 5.23 7.00 11.69
C ILE A 158 4.06 6.01 11.63
N MET A 159 2.85 6.50 11.89
CA MET A 159 1.57 5.95 11.49
C MET A 159 1.07 6.74 10.27
N PRO A 160 1.29 6.26 9.04
CA PRO A 160 1.16 7.09 7.85
C PRO A 160 -0.23 7.69 7.65
N PHE A 161 -1.29 6.91 7.94
CA PHE A 161 -2.67 7.37 7.81
C PHE A 161 -2.95 8.61 8.67
N VAL A 162 -2.61 8.53 9.95
CA VAL A 162 -2.77 9.63 10.92
C VAL A 162 -1.87 10.82 10.59
N ALA A 163 -0.60 10.56 10.24
CA ALA A 163 0.36 11.62 9.94
C ALA A 163 -0.05 12.46 8.72
N VAL A 164 -0.68 11.85 7.70
CA VAL A 164 -1.23 12.58 6.56
C VAL A 164 -2.47 13.38 6.93
N MET A 165 -3.32 12.86 7.83
CA MET A 165 -4.44 13.65 8.36
C MET A 165 -3.93 14.92 9.06
N HIS A 166 -2.87 14.83 9.85
CA HIS A 166 -2.21 16.00 10.45
C HIS A 166 -1.66 16.99 9.41
N ILE A 167 -1.00 16.51 8.34
CA ILE A 167 -0.53 17.40 7.26
C ILE A 167 -1.70 18.20 6.68
N ILE A 168 -2.77 17.50 6.27
CA ILE A 168 -3.90 18.14 5.59
C ILE A 168 -4.63 19.10 6.53
N ASP A 169 -4.89 18.70 7.78
CA ASP A 169 -5.51 19.57 8.77
C ASP A 169 -4.70 20.87 9.00
N ARG A 170 -3.37 20.77 9.15
CA ARG A 170 -2.49 21.93 9.34
C ARG A 170 -2.43 22.82 8.10
N ILE A 171 -2.36 22.25 6.90
CA ILE A 171 -2.44 23.00 5.64
C ILE A 171 -3.78 23.73 5.54
N ASN A 172 -4.88 23.05 5.87
CA ASN A 172 -6.22 23.63 5.85
C ASN A 172 -6.38 24.80 6.82
N LYS A 173 -5.60 24.86 7.90
CA LYS A 173 -5.59 25.99 8.84
C LYS A 173 -4.70 27.14 8.37
N LYS A 174 -3.65 26.86 7.59
CA LYS A 174 -2.62 27.85 7.20
C LYS A 174 -2.78 28.46 5.81
N ASP A 175 -3.50 27.81 4.90
CA ASP A 175 -3.59 28.21 3.48
C ASP A 175 -5.06 28.29 3.02
N SER A 176 -5.34 29.15 2.03
CA SER A 176 -6.64 29.23 1.38
C SER A 176 -6.87 28.04 0.43
N LYS A 177 -5.80 27.56 -0.23
CA LYS A 177 -5.81 26.29 -0.97
C LYS A 177 -5.80 25.16 0.06
N LYS A 178 -6.97 24.55 0.29
CA LYS A 178 -7.11 23.40 1.17
C LYS A 178 -6.42 22.16 0.57
N GLY A 179 -6.32 21.08 1.34
CA GLY A 179 -5.90 19.73 0.93
C GLY A 179 -4.59 19.68 0.17
N LEU A 180 -4.40 18.63 -0.63
CA LEU A 180 -3.21 18.39 -1.43
C LEU A 180 -3.59 18.01 -2.86
N ASP A 181 -2.95 18.63 -3.85
CA ASP A 181 -3.03 18.12 -5.23
C ASP A 181 -2.16 16.87 -5.42
N LYS A 182 -2.35 16.18 -6.56
CA LYS A 182 -1.61 14.97 -6.91
C LYS A 182 -0.08 15.11 -6.77
N THR A 183 0.50 16.24 -7.14
CA THR A 183 1.96 16.44 -7.08
C THR A 183 2.39 16.65 -5.65
N GLU A 184 1.70 17.52 -4.91
CA GLU A 184 1.93 17.74 -3.48
C GLU A 184 1.87 16.42 -2.71
N PHE A 185 0.79 15.66 -2.89
CA PHE A 185 0.62 14.38 -2.24
C PHE A 185 1.73 13.39 -2.62
N SER A 186 2.00 13.22 -3.92
CA SER A 186 2.97 12.21 -4.39
C SER A 186 4.40 12.47 -3.94
N ILE A 187 4.80 13.73 -3.78
CA ILE A 187 6.17 14.07 -3.39
C ILE A 187 6.33 14.06 -1.87
N PHE A 188 5.40 14.69 -1.14
CA PHE A 188 5.58 14.94 0.29
C PHE A 188 5.02 13.83 1.19
N VAL A 189 3.99 13.09 0.75
CA VAL A 189 3.39 12.04 1.59
C VAL A 189 4.28 10.80 1.72
N PRO A 190 4.76 10.15 0.63
CA PRO A 190 5.61 8.96 0.75
C PRO A 190 6.95 9.23 1.43
N THR A 191 7.40 10.50 1.47
CA THR A 191 8.70 10.91 2.02
C THR A 191 8.61 11.39 3.47
N LEU A 192 7.41 11.55 4.03
CA LEU A 192 7.22 11.71 5.46
C LEU A 192 7.43 10.35 6.14
N ILE A 193 8.64 10.11 6.66
CA ILE A 193 9.02 8.84 7.31
C ILE A 193 9.02 8.91 8.85
N LYS A 194 8.91 10.12 9.41
CA LYS A 194 8.81 10.38 10.84
C LYS A 194 7.71 11.39 11.14
N PHE A 195 6.95 11.18 12.21
CA PHE A 195 5.86 12.06 12.62
C PHE A 195 6.34 13.45 13.08
N ASP A 196 7.53 13.54 13.66
CA ASP A 196 8.13 14.81 14.11
C ASP A 196 8.50 15.76 12.95
N LEU A 197 8.49 15.26 11.72
CA LEU A 197 8.71 16.06 10.50
C LEU A 197 7.41 16.59 9.88
N ILE A 198 6.24 16.39 10.49
CA ILE A 198 4.94 16.85 9.95
C ILE A 198 4.96 18.35 9.70
N ASP A 199 5.37 19.16 10.69
CA ASP A 199 5.42 20.63 10.52
C ASP A 199 6.40 21.05 9.43
N GLU A 200 7.57 20.40 9.35
CA GLU A 200 8.51 20.67 8.27
C GLU A 200 7.89 20.35 6.90
N HIS A 201 7.14 19.26 6.77
CA HIS A 201 6.48 18.91 5.51
C HIS A 201 5.37 19.90 5.16
N VAL A 202 4.60 20.38 6.14
CA VAL A 202 3.61 21.45 5.94
C VAL A 202 4.28 22.68 5.37
N GLU A 203 5.37 23.17 5.97
CA GLU A 203 6.07 24.35 5.45
C GLU A 203 6.65 24.12 4.04
N ARG A 204 7.25 22.96 3.78
CA ARG A 204 7.76 22.61 2.44
C ARG A 204 6.65 22.58 1.39
N ILE A 205 5.44 22.14 1.72
CA ILE A 205 4.29 22.19 0.81
C ILE A 205 3.89 23.65 0.54
N LEU A 206 3.84 24.50 1.56
CA LEU A 206 3.51 25.92 1.42
C LEU A 206 4.57 26.68 0.60
N GLU A 207 5.85 26.38 0.80
CA GLU A 207 6.95 26.88 -0.04
C GLU A 207 6.81 26.39 -1.48
N PHE A 208 6.57 25.09 -1.65
CA PHE A 208 6.38 24.48 -2.96
C PHE A 208 5.27 25.17 -3.71
N ARG A 209 4.14 25.52 -3.07
CA ARG A 209 3.03 26.27 -3.69
C ARG A 209 3.43 27.63 -4.25
N LYS A 210 4.33 28.35 -3.58
CA LYS A 210 4.83 29.68 -3.99
C LYS A 210 5.92 29.61 -5.06
N GLU A 211 6.59 28.47 -5.20
CA GLU A 211 7.69 28.30 -6.14
C GLU A 211 7.25 28.42 -7.60
N LYS A 212 8.05 29.13 -8.41
CA LYS A 212 7.85 29.28 -9.86
C LYS A 212 8.33 28.04 -10.61
N ASN A 213 9.50 27.50 -10.24
CA ASN A 213 10.06 26.30 -10.87
C ASN A 213 9.85 25.05 -10.01
N LYS A 214 8.65 24.45 -10.14
CA LYS A 214 8.24 23.24 -9.41
C LYS A 214 9.21 22.07 -9.62
N ASN A 215 9.66 21.85 -10.85
CA ASN A 215 10.54 20.74 -11.19
C ASN A 215 11.90 20.84 -10.48
N ARG A 216 12.47 22.05 -10.42
CA ARG A 216 13.71 22.30 -9.68
C ARG A 216 13.52 22.06 -8.18
N TYR A 217 12.40 22.49 -7.61
CA TYR A 217 12.08 22.24 -6.20
C TYR A 217 11.99 20.75 -5.90
N ILE A 218 11.23 20.00 -6.71
CA ILE A 218 11.08 18.54 -6.56
C ILE A 218 12.44 17.84 -6.63
N LEU A 219 13.28 18.21 -7.58
CA LEU A 219 14.62 17.64 -7.72
C LEU A 219 15.49 17.92 -6.48
N ASN A 220 15.49 19.16 -5.99
CA ASN A 220 16.26 19.55 -4.79
C ASN A 220 15.74 18.86 -3.52
N PHE A 221 14.42 18.81 -3.37
CA PHE A 221 13.77 18.08 -2.29
C PHE A 221 14.15 16.60 -2.32
N ALA A 222 14.09 15.96 -3.49
CA ALA A 222 14.45 14.56 -3.66
C ALA A 222 15.92 14.32 -3.34
N LYS A 223 16.84 15.22 -3.75
CA LYS A 223 18.27 15.13 -3.40
C LYS A 223 18.48 15.16 -1.88
N LYS A 224 17.79 16.07 -1.18
CA LYS A 224 17.82 16.17 0.29
C LYS A 224 17.25 14.92 0.95
N PHE A 225 16.09 14.46 0.49
CA PHE A 225 15.43 13.27 1.04
C PHE A 225 16.28 12.01 0.86
N TYR A 226 16.72 11.73 -0.36
CA TYR A 226 17.50 10.54 -0.68
C TYR A 226 18.94 10.59 -0.21
N GLU A 227 19.40 11.76 0.26
CA GLU A 227 20.78 12.04 0.70
C GLU A 227 21.79 11.73 -0.41
N THR A 228 21.50 12.23 -1.62
CA THR A 228 22.34 12.05 -2.81
C THR A 228 22.44 13.33 -3.62
N LYS A 229 23.56 13.52 -4.31
CA LYS A 229 23.75 14.63 -5.26
C LYS A 229 22.99 14.41 -6.57
N ASN A 230 22.83 13.15 -6.99
CA ASN A 230 22.20 12.76 -8.23
C ASN A 230 21.05 11.79 -7.95
N VAL A 231 19.83 12.23 -8.24
CA VAL A 231 18.62 11.41 -8.10
C VAL A 231 18.21 10.97 -9.51
N PRO A 232 18.17 9.67 -9.82
CA PRO A 232 17.66 9.19 -11.10
C PRO A 232 16.17 9.55 -11.26
N ASP A 233 15.73 9.94 -12.46
CA ASP A 233 14.33 10.29 -12.74
C ASP A 233 13.36 9.17 -12.33
N LYS A 234 13.79 7.90 -12.50
CA LYS A 234 13.02 6.73 -12.05
C LYS A 234 12.65 6.79 -10.57
N LYS A 235 13.52 7.31 -9.70
CA LYS A 235 13.23 7.44 -8.26
C LYS A 235 12.20 8.52 -7.97
N ILE A 236 12.14 9.58 -8.76
CA ILE A 236 11.10 10.61 -8.66
C ILE A 236 9.79 10.03 -9.19
N ASN A 237 9.80 9.39 -10.35
CA ASN A 237 8.62 8.73 -10.92
C ASN A 237 8.03 7.68 -9.98
N SER A 238 8.87 6.91 -9.25
CA SER A 238 8.40 5.99 -8.23
C SER A 238 7.62 6.67 -7.09
N LEU A 239 7.93 7.92 -6.74
CA LEU A 239 7.14 8.66 -5.73
C LEU A 239 5.71 8.92 -6.22
N PHE A 240 5.52 9.23 -7.52
CA PHE A 240 4.20 9.36 -8.12
C PHE A 240 3.44 8.04 -8.17
N ASP A 241 4.12 6.94 -8.50
CA ASP A 241 3.52 5.59 -8.41
C ASP A 241 3.06 5.27 -6.98
N TYR A 242 3.87 5.62 -5.97
CA TYR A 242 3.52 5.41 -4.57
C TYR A 242 2.38 6.31 -4.12
N GLY A 243 2.41 7.59 -4.48
CA GLY A 243 1.37 8.58 -4.16
C GLY A 243 0.00 8.18 -4.72
N ASP A 244 -0.07 7.81 -6.00
CA ASP A 244 -1.31 7.35 -6.62
C ASP A 244 -1.87 6.11 -5.92
N ASN A 245 -0.99 5.16 -5.60
CA ASN A 245 -1.37 3.97 -4.89
C ASN A 245 -1.87 4.26 -3.47
N ILE A 246 -1.15 5.06 -2.68
CA ILE A 246 -1.56 5.43 -1.33
C ILE A 246 -2.92 6.15 -1.36
N MET A 247 -3.12 7.08 -2.28
CA MET A 247 -4.38 7.80 -2.46
C MET A 247 -5.56 6.83 -2.65
N ARG A 248 -5.41 5.79 -3.49
CA ARG A 248 -6.48 4.80 -3.72
C ARG A 248 -6.92 4.10 -2.44
N TYR A 249 -5.97 3.72 -1.58
CA TYR A 249 -6.26 3.09 -0.29
C TYR A 249 -6.90 4.09 0.67
N PHE A 250 -6.42 5.33 0.71
CA PHE A 250 -6.95 6.38 1.57
C PHE A 250 -8.38 6.73 1.21
N ARG A 251 -8.69 6.87 -0.08
CA ARG A 251 -10.03 7.11 -0.61
C ARG A 251 -11.04 6.05 -0.13
N LEU A 252 -10.64 4.77 -0.10
CA LEU A 252 -11.55 3.69 0.32
C LEU A 252 -12.04 3.86 1.76
N THR A 253 -11.23 4.43 2.64
CA THR A 253 -11.57 4.58 4.07
C THR A 253 -12.76 5.49 4.34
N LYS A 254 -13.13 6.35 3.37
CA LYS A 254 -14.13 7.42 3.52
C LYS A 254 -13.73 8.51 4.54
N TYR A 255 -12.50 8.53 5.06
CA TYR A 255 -11.96 9.64 5.88
C TYR A 255 -11.29 10.74 5.04
N PHE A 256 -11.07 10.44 3.75
CA PHE A 256 -10.53 11.38 2.79
C PHE A 256 -11.53 11.56 1.64
N LYS A 257 -11.77 12.81 1.27
CA LYS A 257 -12.48 13.18 0.06
C LYS A 257 -11.47 13.30 -1.08
N VAL A 258 -11.72 12.60 -2.18
CA VAL A 258 -10.84 12.65 -3.36
C VAL A 258 -11.64 13.03 -4.60
N PRO A 259 -11.82 14.34 -4.89
CA PRO A 259 -12.30 14.80 -6.17
C PRO A 259 -11.31 14.44 -7.27
N MET A 260 -11.83 13.97 -8.39
CA MET A 260 -11.04 13.48 -9.50
C MET A 260 -11.72 13.87 -10.82
N ASP A 261 -10.93 14.20 -11.83
CA ASP A 261 -11.46 14.42 -13.17
C ASP A 261 -11.98 13.10 -13.78
N PRO A 262 -12.85 13.14 -14.80
CA PRO A 262 -13.42 11.92 -15.39
C PRO A 262 -12.38 10.90 -15.89
N LEU A 263 -11.18 11.37 -16.27
CA LEU A 263 -10.11 10.52 -16.78
C LEU A 263 -9.15 10.03 -15.68
N GLY A 264 -9.28 10.53 -14.46
CA GLY A 264 -8.44 10.16 -13.32
C GLY A 264 -7.00 10.68 -13.36
N TYR A 265 -6.67 11.58 -14.30
CA TYR A 265 -5.34 12.15 -14.43
C TYR A 265 -5.04 13.17 -13.33
N TYR A 266 -6.05 13.95 -12.95
CA TYR A 266 -6.01 15.00 -11.97
C TYR A 266 -6.90 14.63 -10.80
N TRP A 267 -6.29 14.53 -9.64
CA TRP A 267 -7.00 14.33 -8.41
C TRP A 267 -6.43 15.24 -7.33
N TYR A 268 -7.29 15.51 -6.38
CA TYR A 268 -7.03 16.29 -5.20
C TYR A 268 -7.52 15.48 -4.00
N ILE A 269 -6.88 15.63 -2.85
CA ILE A 269 -7.25 14.90 -1.64
C ILE A 269 -7.34 15.85 -0.45
N ASP A 270 -8.42 15.70 0.31
CA ASP A 270 -8.69 16.46 1.52
C ASP A 270 -9.32 15.56 2.58
N LEU A 271 -9.48 16.07 3.79
CA LEU A 271 -10.23 15.43 4.85
C LEU A 271 -11.74 15.42 4.51
N GLU A 272 -12.43 14.32 4.78
CA GLU A 272 -13.86 14.19 4.51
C GLU A 272 -14.69 15.06 5.47
N PRO A 273 -15.38 16.11 4.99
CA PRO A 273 -16.07 17.05 5.88
C PRO A 273 -17.18 16.40 6.71
N SER A 274 -17.86 15.38 6.17
CA SER A 274 -18.92 14.66 6.89
C SER A 274 -18.40 13.84 8.08
N ARG A 275 -17.09 13.60 8.17
CA ARG A 275 -16.42 12.87 9.26
C ARG A 275 -15.59 13.77 10.18
N LYS A 276 -15.79 15.08 10.13
CA LYS A 276 -14.98 16.06 10.86
C LYS A 276 -14.78 15.70 12.34
N VAL A 277 -15.85 15.33 13.05
CA VAL A 277 -15.79 14.98 14.49
C VAL A 277 -14.90 13.76 14.74
N GLU A 278 -15.04 12.72 13.92
CA GLU A 278 -14.25 11.49 14.02
C GLU A 278 -12.76 11.77 13.70
N ILE A 279 -12.53 12.63 12.70
CA ILE A 279 -11.19 13.08 12.29
C ILE A 279 -10.51 13.86 13.42
N GLU A 280 -11.21 14.81 14.04
CA GLU A 280 -10.70 15.59 15.18
C GLU A 280 -10.33 14.67 16.34
N GLN A 281 -11.20 13.71 16.68
CA GLN A 281 -10.91 12.71 17.72
C GLN A 281 -9.65 11.89 17.41
N LEU A 282 -9.44 11.48 16.14
CA LEU A 282 -8.24 10.75 15.74
C LEU A 282 -6.99 11.62 15.85
N LEU A 283 -7.06 12.90 15.45
CA LEU A 283 -5.95 13.83 15.53
C LEU A 283 -5.57 14.17 16.98
N ASP A 284 -6.54 14.23 17.88
CA ASP A 284 -6.33 14.45 19.31
C ASP A 284 -5.73 13.21 20.00
N MET A 285 -6.16 12.02 19.59
CA MET A 285 -5.71 10.75 20.18
C MET A 285 -4.33 10.32 19.70
N TYR A 286 -4.00 10.58 18.43
CA TYR A 286 -2.79 10.05 17.80
C TYR A 286 -1.94 11.19 17.21
N SER A 287 -0.69 11.28 17.66
CA SER A 287 0.31 12.21 17.10
C SER A 287 0.80 11.81 15.70
N GLY A 288 0.53 10.58 15.29
CA GLY A 288 1.12 9.96 14.11
C GLY A 288 2.44 9.24 14.38
N SER A 289 2.92 9.14 15.63
CA SER A 289 4.09 8.32 16.00
C SER A 289 3.78 6.83 15.99
N ALA A 290 4.73 5.98 15.57
CA ALA A 290 4.55 4.53 15.63
C ALA A 290 4.59 4.01 17.08
N PHE A 291 3.76 3.01 17.39
CA PHE A 291 3.82 2.31 18.68
C PHE A 291 5.04 1.41 18.78
N LYS A 292 5.57 1.25 20.00
CA LYS A 292 6.61 0.27 20.30
C LYS A 292 6.00 -1.02 20.81
N PHE A 293 6.39 -2.14 20.19
CA PHE A 293 5.98 -3.49 20.57
C PHE A 293 7.19 -4.23 21.13
N LYS A 294 7.03 -5.01 22.21
CA LYS A 294 8.16 -5.75 22.81
C LYS A 294 8.45 -7.04 22.07
N SER A 295 7.43 -7.65 21.47
CA SER A 295 7.53 -8.90 20.74
C SER A 295 6.70 -8.90 19.45
N LEU A 296 6.90 -9.94 18.61
CA LEU A 296 6.05 -10.18 17.43
C LEU A 296 4.62 -10.58 17.82
N THR A 297 4.46 -11.22 18.99
CA THR A 297 3.17 -11.65 19.53
C THR A 297 2.37 -10.47 20.09
N ASP A 298 3.04 -9.44 20.58
CA ASP A 298 2.41 -8.21 21.09
C ASP A 298 1.83 -7.34 19.96
N TYR A 299 2.36 -7.50 18.74
CA TYR A 299 1.94 -6.79 17.53
C TYR A 299 0.81 -7.52 16.80
#